data_AF-A0A524CLR3-F1
#
_entry.id   AF-A0A524CLR3-F1
#
_cell.length_a   1.000
_cell.length_b   1.000
_cell.length_c   1.000
_cell.angle_alpha   90.00
_cell.angle_beta   90.00
_cell.angle_gamma   90.00
#
_symmetry.space_group_name_H-M   'P 1'
#
loop_
_entity.id
_entity.type
_entity.pdbx_description
1 polymer ?
#
loop_
_entity_poly.entity_id
_entity_poly.type
_entity_poly.pdbx_seq_one_letter_code
_entity_poly.pdbx_strand_id
1 'polypeptide(L)'
;MYENQIKTLKKISKNWKNQDSQKKYPLRILQDLIENGITERIRIDSIKLILDLKLKSQEIYKILENCLLSDDNPNVRGLTAKILLLIYPKECKNIIKWALRHETSPSVLKIIQDLSYAVNGHKLDFLD
;
A
#
# COMPACT_ATOMS: atom_id res chain seq x y z
N MET A 1 21.13 -8.43 7.81
CA MET A 1 19.86 -8.72 7.08
C MET A 1 19.13 -7.43 6.70
N TYR A 2 18.83 -6.55 7.66
CA TYR A 2 18.20 -5.23 7.45
C TYR A 2 18.87 -4.34 6.38
N GLU A 3 20.20 -4.16 6.45
CA GLU A 3 20.93 -3.33 5.47
C GLU A 3 20.83 -3.85 4.03
N ASN A 4 20.64 -5.17 3.86
CA ASN A 4 20.49 -5.77 2.55
C ASN A 4 19.14 -5.41 1.90
N GLN A 5 18.07 -5.35 2.70
CA GLN A 5 16.74 -4.94 2.24
C GLN A 5 16.73 -3.45 1.83
N ILE A 6 17.41 -2.57 2.58
CA ILE A 6 17.59 -1.15 2.18
C ILE A 6 18.35 -1.03 0.85
N LYS A 7 19.47 -1.75 0.71
CA LYS A 7 20.25 -1.76 -0.54
C LYS A 7 19.39 -2.23 -1.72
N THR A 8 18.54 -3.23 -1.49
CA THR A 8 17.62 -3.78 -2.49
C THR A 8 16.58 -2.74 -2.94
N LEU A 9 15.94 -2.02 -2.00
CA LEU A 9 15.00 -0.94 -2.33
C LEU A 9 15.63 0.16 -3.17
N LYS A 10 16.83 0.61 -2.80
CA LYS A 10 17.59 1.61 -3.57
C LYS A 10 17.89 1.13 -4.99
N LYS A 11 18.24 -0.15 -5.15
CA LYS A 11 18.51 -0.75 -6.46
C LYS A 11 17.26 -0.78 -7.34
N ILE A 12 16.10 -1.17 -6.79
CA ILE A 12 14.84 -1.16 -7.53
C ILE A 12 14.50 0.26 -8.00
N SER A 13 14.53 1.23 -7.09
CA SER A 13 14.21 2.62 -7.40
C SER A 13 15.10 3.19 -8.52
N LYS A 14 16.41 2.91 -8.46
CA LYS A 14 17.36 3.36 -9.48
C LYS A 14 17.14 2.68 -10.83
N ASN A 15 16.97 1.36 -10.84
CA ASN A 15 16.86 0.58 -12.07
C ASN A 15 15.52 0.81 -12.80
N TRP A 16 14.45 1.13 -12.07
CA TRP A 16 13.14 1.39 -12.68
C TRP A 16 13.10 2.66 -13.54
N LYS A 17 13.93 3.67 -13.21
CA LYS A 17 14.01 4.91 -13.99
C LYS A 17 14.61 4.74 -15.39
N ASN A 18 15.24 3.61 -15.68
CA ASN A 18 16.01 3.36 -16.91
C ASN A 18 15.39 2.26 -17.81
N GLN A 19 14.06 2.25 -18.01
CA GLN A 19 13.24 1.26 -18.78
C GLN A 19 14.04 0.45 -19.83
N ASP A 20 13.94 -0.88 -19.93
CA ASP A 20 12.74 -1.60 -20.38
C ASP A 20 12.93 -3.14 -20.18
N SER A 21 11.85 -3.92 -20.18
CA SER A 21 11.78 -5.40 -20.32
C SER A 21 11.77 -6.38 -19.12
N GLN A 22 12.11 -6.03 -17.87
CA GLN A 22 12.01 -7.01 -16.74
C GLN A 22 11.08 -6.60 -15.59
N LYS A 23 9.92 -6.00 -15.89
CA LYS A 23 8.94 -5.51 -14.89
C LYS A 23 8.47 -6.56 -13.85
N LYS A 24 8.56 -7.86 -14.15
CA LYS A 24 8.16 -8.95 -13.22
C LYS A 24 9.13 -9.16 -12.05
N TYR A 25 10.42 -8.94 -12.25
CA TYR A 25 11.43 -9.21 -11.20
C TYR A 25 11.39 -8.18 -10.05
N PRO A 26 11.30 -6.85 -10.31
CA PRO A 26 11.11 -5.85 -9.27
C PRO A 26 9.81 -6.02 -8.48
N LEU A 27 8.74 -6.48 -9.13
CA LEU A 27 7.44 -6.69 -8.49
C LEU A 27 7.51 -7.80 -7.43
N ARG A 28 8.10 -8.95 -7.75
CA ARG A 28 8.26 -10.07 -6.82
C ARG A 28 9.12 -9.70 -5.63
N ILE A 29 10.17 -8.90 -5.85
CA ILE A 29 11.02 -8.41 -4.76
C ILE A 29 10.24 -7.43 -3.87
N LEU A 30 9.46 -6.53 -4.46
CA LEU A 30 8.63 -5.61 -3.68
C LEU A 30 7.60 -6.36 -2.84
N GLN A 31 6.96 -7.38 -3.41
CA GLN A 31 6.06 -8.25 -2.66
C GLN A 31 6.76 -8.88 -1.45
N ASP A 32 7.91 -9.52 -1.66
CA ASP A 32 8.66 -10.16 -0.58
C ASP A 32 9.07 -9.16 0.51
N LEU A 33 9.50 -7.95 0.14
CA LEU A 33 9.87 -6.91 1.10
C LEU A 33 8.66 -6.36 1.87
N ILE A 34 7.46 -6.42 1.29
CA ILE A 34 6.22 -6.00 1.94
C ILE A 34 5.73 -7.10 2.89
N GLU A 35 5.73 -8.35 2.46
CA GLU A 35 5.22 -9.48 3.26
C GLU A 35 6.21 -9.89 4.37
N ASN A 36 7.51 -9.86 4.08
CA ASN A 36 8.57 -10.37 4.95
C ASN A 36 9.57 -9.28 5.38
N GLY A 37 9.19 -8.01 5.25
CA GLY A 37 10.02 -6.87 5.66
C GLY A 37 10.29 -6.90 7.16
N ILE A 38 11.57 -6.91 7.55
CA ILE A 38 12.01 -7.08 8.94
C ILE A 38 11.49 -5.95 9.84
N THR A 39 11.33 -4.76 9.27
CA THR A 39 10.81 -3.59 9.99
C THR A 39 9.66 -2.98 9.21
N GLU A 40 8.79 -2.29 9.94
CA GLU A 40 7.71 -1.49 9.40
C GLU A 40 8.24 -0.45 8.40
N ARG A 41 9.45 0.08 8.63
CA ARG A 41 10.09 1.04 7.72
C ARG A 41 10.33 0.46 6.34
N ILE A 42 10.79 -0.80 6.27
CA ILE A 42 11.04 -1.48 4.99
C ILE A 42 9.72 -1.71 4.25
N ARG A 43 8.69 -2.15 4.96
CA ARG A 43 7.35 -2.34 4.37
C ARG A 43 6.78 -1.02 3.87
N ILE A 44 6.86 0.05 4.66
CA ILE A 44 6.46 1.41 4.29
C ILE A 44 7.19 1.90 3.04
N ASP A 45 8.52 1.79 3.00
CA ASP A 45 9.31 2.28 1.87
C ASP A 45 9.03 1.45 0.59
N SER A 46 8.77 0.15 0.73
CA SER A 46 8.35 -0.72 -0.38
C SER A 46 6.98 -0.32 -0.93
N ILE A 47 6.03 -0.04 -0.04
CA ILE A 47 4.67 0.41 -0.39
C ILE A 47 4.70 1.80 -1.06
N LYS A 48 5.53 2.73 -0.56
CA LYS A 48 5.73 4.03 -1.23
C LYS A 48 6.28 3.85 -2.63
N LEU A 49 7.20 2.91 -2.82
CA LEU A 49 7.76 2.64 -4.14
C LEU A 49 6.68 2.13 -5.12
N ILE A 50 5.70 1.34 -4.69
CA ILE A 50 4.53 0.98 -5.52
C ILE A 50 3.83 2.23 -6.06
N LEU A 51 3.59 3.22 -5.19
CA LEU A 51 2.95 4.48 -5.57
C LEU A 51 3.82 5.31 -6.52
N ASP A 52 5.10 5.51 -6.18
CA ASP A 52 6.05 6.32 -6.96
C ASP A 52 6.25 5.75 -8.37
N LEU A 53 6.28 4.42 -8.48
CA LEU A 53 6.43 3.72 -9.74
C LEU A 53 5.10 3.52 -10.49
N LYS A 54 3.98 4.00 -9.92
CA LYS A 54 2.61 3.86 -10.45
C LYS A 54 2.27 2.42 -10.83
N LEU A 55 2.72 1.46 -10.02
CA LEU A 55 2.46 0.04 -10.27
C LEU A 55 0.98 -0.25 -10.00
N LYS A 56 0.26 -0.67 -11.04
CA LYS A 56 -1.15 -1.03 -10.95
C LYS A 56 -1.39 -2.40 -11.58
N SER A 57 -1.79 -3.36 -10.76
CA SER A 57 -2.16 -4.72 -11.18
C SER A 57 -3.02 -5.37 -10.10
N GLN A 58 -3.73 -6.44 -10.46
CA GLN A 58 -4.50 -7.21 -9.48
C GLN A 58 -3.61 -7.83 -8.38
N GLU A 59 -2.36 -8.15 -8.71
CA GLU A 59 -1.37 -8.65 -7.77
C GLU A 59 -0.99 -7.59 -6.73
N ILE A 60 -0.71 -6.35 -7.17
CA ILE A 60 -0.47 -5.22 -6.27
C ILE A 60 -1.69 -4.96 -5.38
N TYR A 61 -2.91 -5.00 -5.94
CA TYR A 61 -4.11 -4.82 -5.15
C TYR A 61 -4.20 -5.83 -4.01
N LYS A 62 -3.96 -7.13 -4.28
CA LYS A 62 -3.99 -8.19 -3.26
C LYS A 62 -2.93 -8.01 -2.17
N ILE A 63 -1.72 -7.59 -2.56
CA ILE A 63 -0.65 -7.30 -1.59
C ILE A 63 -1.07 -6.18 -0.65
N LEU A 64 -1.59 -5.09 -1.19
CA LEU A 64 -2.10 -3.96 -0.40
C LEU A 64 -3.31 -4.36 0.45
N GLU A 65 -4.24 -5.13 -0.09
CA GLU A 65 -5.40 -5.63 0.66
C GLU A 65 -4.95 -6.45 1.89
N ASN A 66 -4.02 -7.38 1.71
CA ASN A 66 -3.46 -8.17 2.81
C ASN A 66 -2.76 -7.28 3.85
N CYS A 67 -1.95 -6.31 3.42
CA CYS A 67 -1.32 -5.37 4.35
C CYS A 67 -2.33 -4.58 5.18
N LEU A 68 -3.43 -4.12 4.58
CA LEU A 68 -4.48 -3.43 5.33
C LEU A 68 -5.17 -4.36 6.35
N LEU A 69 -5.34 -5.62 6.02
CA LEU A 69 -6.02 -6.59 6.89
C LEU A 69 -5.17 -7.08 8.06
N SER A 70 -3.89 -7.35 7.81
CA SER A 70 -3.09 -8.19 8.71
C SER A 70 -1.74 -7.64 9.12
N ASP A 71 -1.29 -6.49 8.59
CA ASP A 71 -0.02 -5.91 9.05
C ASP A 71 -0.13 -5.50 10.52
N ASP A 72 0.87 -5.85 11.33
CA ASP A 72 0.88 -5.57 12.76
C ASP A 72 1.03 -4.06 13.06
N ASN A 73 1.65 -3.31 12.14
CA ASN A 73 1.97 -1.92 12.32
C ASN A 73 0.87 -1.00 11.76
N PRO A 74 0.26 -0.13 12.59
CA PRO A 74 -0.79 0.77 12.13
C PRO A 74 -0.32 1.78 11.08
N ASN A 75 0.97 2.16 11.05
CA ASN A 75 1.47 3.06 10.01
C ASN A 75 1.50 2.38 8.63
N VAL A 76 1.80 1.08 8.58
CA VAL A 76 1.75 0.29 7.35
C VAL A 76 0.30 0.18 6.88
N ARG A 77 -0.62 -0.20 7.77
CA ARG A 77 -2.06 -0.28 7.45
C ARG A 77 -2.62 1.05 6.96
N GLY A 78 -2.32 2.15 7.65
CA GLY A 78 -2.77 3.49 7.28
C GLY A 78 -2.25 3.96 5.92
N LEU A 79 -0.95 3.76 5.64
CA LEU A 79 -0.38 4.06 4.32
C LEU A 79 -1.05 3.22 3.22
N THR A 80 -1.32 1.96 3.52
CA THR A 80 -1.93 1.03 2.58
C THR A 80 -3.36 1.42 2.25
N ALA A 81 -4.17 1.75 3.27
CA ALA A 81 -5.52 2.29 3.07
C ALA A 81 -5.52 3.53 2.19
N LYS A 82 -4.58 4.45 2.45
CA LYS A 82 -4.40 5.65 1.62
C LYS A 82 -4.13 5.30 0.15
N ILE A 83 -3.21 4.37 -0.11
CA ILE A 83 -2.85 4.00 -1.49
C ILE A 83 -3.99 3.28 -2.19
N LEU A 84 -4.71 2.40 -1.50
CA LEU A 84 -5.90 1.74 -2.05
C LEU A 84 -6.96 2.76 -2.48
N LEU A 85 -7.26 3.75 -1.63
CA LEU A 85 -8.21 4.82 -1.93
C LEU A 85 -7.77 5.70 -3.12
N LEU A 86 -6.47 5.90 -3.31
CA LEU A 86 -5.93 6.74 -4.39
C LEU A 86 -5.81 6.00 -5.73
N ILE A 87 -5.37 4.73 -5.71
CA ILE A 87 -5.06 3.97 -6.94
C ILE A 87 -6.23 3.08 -7.39
N TYR A 88 -7.03 2.58 -6.45
CA TYR A 88 -8.12 1.62 -6.66
C TYR A 88 -9.45 2.08 -6.04
N PRO A 89 -9.90 3.34 -6.25
CA PRO A 89 -11.05 3.91 -5.55
C PRO A 89 -12.37 3.15 -5.78
N LYS A 90 -12.51 2.43 -6.90
CA LYS A 90 -13.72 1.65 -7.20
C LYS A 90 -13.64 0.26 -6.59
N GLU A 91 -12.48 -0.37 -6.68
CA GLU A 91 -12.23 -1.76 -6.30
C GLU A 91 -12.07 -1.90 -4.78
N CYS A 92 -11.46 -0.91 -4.12
CA CYS A 92 -11.15 -0.99 -2.69
C CYS A 92 -12.36 -0.73 -1.77
N LYS A 93 -13.56 -0.48 -2.31
CA LYS A 93 -14.73 -0.10 -1.50
C LYS A 93 -15.02 -1.11 -0.39
N ASN A 94 -15.01 -2.39 -0.73
CA ASN A 94 -15.35 -3.46 0.22
C ASN A 94 -14.33 -3.55 1.35
N ILE A 95 -13.03 -3.49 1.01
CA ILE A 95 -11.97 -3.58 2.00
C ILE A 95 -11.93 -2.35 2.91
N ILE A 96 -12.19 -1.15 2.37
CA ILE A 96 -12.27 0.07 3.17
C ILE A 96 -13.48 0.04 4.12
N LYS A 97 -14.65 -0.45 3.67
CA LYS A 97 -15.80 -0.66 4.55
C LYS A 97 -15.50 -1.67 5.66
N TRP A 98 -14.79 -2.75 5.34
CA TRP A 98 -14.37 -3.72 6.34
C TRP A 98 -13.44 -3.07 7.38
N ALA A 99 -12.44 -2.32 6.93
CA ALA A 99 -11.48 -1.63 7.80
C ALA A 99 -12.17 -0.63 8.73
N LEU A 100 -13.14 0.16 8.24
CA LEU A 100 -13.91 1.07 9.09
C LEU A 100 -14.67 0.39 10.24
N ARG A 101 -15.01 -0.89 10.09
CA ARG A 101 -15.75 -1.67 11.10
C ARG A 101 -14.85 -2.42 12.08
N HIS A 102 -13.65 -2.79 11.66
CA HIS A 102 -12.79 -3.73 12.40
C HIS A 102 -11.42 -3.15 12.80
N GLU A 103 -10.99 -2.05 12.18
CA GLU A 103 -9.74 -1.39 12.55
C GLU A 103 -9.86 -0.76 13.94
N THR A 104 -8.87 -1.03 14.79
CA THR A 104 -8.84 -0.56 16.18
C THR A 104 -7.93 0.64 16.37
N SER A 105 -7.04 0.91 15.41
CA SER A 105 -6.12 2.04 15.46
C SER A 105 -6.82 3.36 15.09
N PRO A 106 -6.86 4.34 16.02
CA PRO A 106 -7.48 5.64 15.74
C PRO A 106 -6.79 6.39 14.59
N SER A 107 -5.47 6.23 14.43
CA SER A 107 -4.72 6.90 13.36
C SER A 107 -5.07 6.36 11.98
N VAL A 108 -5.26 5.03 11.86
CA VAL A 108 -5.68 4.40 10.60
C VAL A 108 -7.10 4.82 10.24
N LEU A 109 -8.02 4.77 11.21
CA LEU A 109 -9.42 5.20 11.01
C LEU A 109 -9.49 6.65 10.53
N LYS A 110 -8.72 7.55 11.15
CA LYS A 110 -8.65 8.95 10.75
C LYS A 110 -8.18 9.12 9.29
N ILE A 111 -7.13 8.40 8.88
CA ILE A 111 -6.64 8.44 7.49
C ILE A 111 -7.73 8.00 6.51
N ILE A 112 -8.43 6.91 6.82
CA ILE A 112 -9.52 6.41 5.98
C ILE A 112 -10.63 7.46 5.88
N GLN A 113 -11.04 8.03 7.01
CA GLN A 113 -12.06 9.06 7.06
C GLN A 113 -11.65 10.29 6.23
N ASP A 114 -10.51 10.89 6.51
CA ASP A 114 -10.04 12.11 5.83
C ASP A 114 -9.99 11.94 4.30
N LEU A 115 -9.49 10.80 3.82
CA LEU A 115 -9.37 10.52 2.39
C LEU A 115 -10.70 10.12 1.75
N SER A 116 -11.58 9.46 2.50
CA SER A 116 -12.92 9.12 2.03
C SER A 116 -13.76 10.36 1.70
N TYR A 117 -13.54 11.47 2.41
CA TYR A 117 -14.19 12.75 2.12
C TYR A 117 -13.54 13.49 0.93
N ALA A 118 -12.23 13.35 0.74
CA ALA A 118 -11.49 14.11 -0.27
C ALA A 118 -11.58 13.52 -1.69
N VAL A 119 -11.73 12.20 -1.84
CA VAL A 119 -11.60 11.54 -3.17
C VAL A 119 -12.78 11.83 -4.12
N ASN A 120 -13.91 12.39 -3.66
CA ASN A 120 -15.03 12.73 -4.55
C ASN A 120 -15.77 14.05 -4.24
N GLY A 121 -15.35 14.86 -3.25
CA GLY A 121 -16.11 16.05 -2.81
C GLY A 121 -17.49 15.73 -2.19
N HIS A 122 -17.99 14.53 -2.42
CA HIS A 122 -19.08 13.87 -1.73
C HIS A 122 -18.47 12.81 -0.81
N LYS A 123 -18.91 12.85 0.46
CA LYS A 123 -18.86 11.74 1.42
C LYS A 123 -19.02 10.45 0.63
N LEU A 124 -18.13 9.45 0.75
CA LEU A 124 -18.28 8.17 0.05
C LEU A 124 -19.76 7.77 0.08
N ASP A 125 -20.46 7.86 -1.07
CA ASP A 125 -21.90 7.59 -1.21
C ASP A 125 -22.25 6.11 -0.92
N PHE A 126 -21.35 5.40 -0.26
CA PHE A 126 -21.41 4.00 0.12
C PHE A 126 -21.46 3.82 1.65
N LEU A 127 -21.41 4.90 2.44
CA LEU A 127 -21.60 4.87 3.90
C LEU A 127 -23.06 5.10 4.32
N ASP A 128 -23.95 5.29 3.35
CA ASP A 128 -25.40 5.24 3.53
C ASP A 128 -25.90 3.78 3.62
#